data_AF-A0A2P7NQM8-F1
#
_entry.id   AF-A0A2P7NQM8-F1
#
_cell.length_a   1.000
_cell.length_b   1.000
_cell.length_c   1.000
_cell.angle_alpha   90.00
_cell.angle_beta   90.00
_cell.angle_gamma   90.00
#
_symmetry.space_group_name_H-M   'P 1'
#
loop_
_entity.id
_entity.type
_entity.pdbx_description
1 polymer ?
#
loop_
_entity_poly.entity_id
_entity_poly.type
_entity_poly.pdbx_seq_one_letter_code
_entity_poly.pdbx_strand_id
1 'polypeptide(L)' 'MLKKVQIIEKSSGRVKIQFSFNLADDVFKQEDYITDAWNKAIVNGVVNADQQENYKIEIFENTPTNK' A
#
# COMPACT_ATOMS: atom_id res chain seq x y z
N MET A 1 -10.47 1.32 12.00
CA MET A 1 -9.44 0.25 12.13
C MET A 1 -8.22 0.68 11.33
N LEU A 2 -6.99 0.36 11.76
CA LEU A 2 -5.79 0.74 11.00
C LEU A 2 -5.58 -0.25 9.84
N LYS A 3 -5.71 0.22 8.60
CA LYS A 3 -5.27 -0.55 7.43
C LYS A 3 -3.90 -0.08 6.99
N LYS A 4 -3.10 -1.02 6.52
CA LYS A 4 -1.77 -0.78 5.97
C LYS A 4 -1.77 -1.15 4.51
N VAL A 5 -1.14 -0.33 3.69
CA VAL A 5 -0.88 -0.63 2.28
C VAL A 5 0.61 -0.83 2.12
N GLN A 6 1.01 -1.92 1.48
CA GLN A 6 2.39 -2.19 1.12
C GLN A 6 2.56 -2.31 -0.38
N ILE A 7 3.72 -1.86 -0.86
CA ILE A 7 4.13 -2.01 -2.24
C ILE A 7 5.30 -2.97 -2.27
N ILE A 8 5.13 -4.07 -2.99
CA ILE A 8 6.07 -5.19 -3.07
C ILE A 8 6.60 -5.29 -4.49
N GLU A 9 7.92 -5.36 -4.65
CA GLU A 9 8.53 -5.64 -5.95
C GLU A 9 8.39 -7.13 -6.27
N LYS A 10 7.75 -7.47 -7.40
CA LYS A 10 7.43 -8.85 -7.78
C LYS A 10 8.66 -9.70 -8.01
N SER A 11 9.73 -9.13 -8.58
CA SER A 11 10.96 -9.85 -8.91
C SER A 11 11.71 -10.34 -7.67
N SER A 12 11.67 -9.58 -6.57
CA SER A 12 12.40 -9.87 -5.34
C SER A 12 11.51 -10.34 -4.19
N GLY A 13 10.19 -10.14 -4.30
CA GLY A 13 9.23 -10.33 -3.22
C GLY A 13 9.42 -9.36 -2.04
N ARG A 14 10.25 -8.33 -2.19
CA ARG A 14 10.57 -7.40 -1.10
C ARG A 14 9.58 -6.26 -1.02
N VAL A 15 9.18 -5.92 0.20
CA VAL A 15 8.42 -4.69 0.49
C VAL A 15 9.34 -3.49 0.27
N LYS A 16 8.96 -2.61 -0.66
CA LYS A 16 9.68 -1.37 -0.96
C LYS A 16 9.29 -0.25 -0.01
N ILE A 17 7.99 -0.15 0.28
CA ILE A 17 7.43 0.85 1.20
C ILE A 17 6.09 0.38 1.75
N GLN A 18 5.76 0.89 2.91
CA GLN A 18 4.50 0.65 3.59
C GLN A 18 3.92 1.95 4.12
N PHE A 19 2.62 2.14 3.93
CA PHE A 19 1.84 3.27 4.42
C PHE A 19 0.78 2.78 5.40
N SER A 20 0.61 3.51 6.50
CA SER A 20 -0.48 3.27 7.45
C SER A 20 -1.56 4.30 7.23
N PHE A 21 -2.76 3.83 6.91
CA PHE A 21 -3.94 4.67 6.72
C PHE A 21 -4.88 4.48 7.90
N ASN A 22 -5.19 5.58 8.58
CA ASN A 22 -6.23 5.58 9.58
C ASN A 22 -7.57 5.81 8.85
N LEU A 23 -8.27 4.71 8.54
CA LEU A 23 -9.64 4.74 8.08
C LEU A 23 -10.53 5.13 9.26
N ALA A 24 -10.62 6.44 9.49
CA ALA A 24 -11.65 7.01 10.35
C ALA A 24 -13.02 6.96 9.64
N ASP A 25 -13.03 6.97 8.30
CA ASP A 25 -14.24 6.98 7.49
C ASP A 25 -14.29 5.79 6.54
N ASP A 26 -15.32 4.95 6.71
CA ASP A 26 -15.73 3.85 5.80
C ASP A 26 -16.16 4.35 4.41
N VAL A 27 -15.98 5.64 4.13
CA VAL A 27 -16.41 6.33 2.91
C VAL A 27 -15.45 6.07 1.74
N PHE A 28 -14.17 5.83 2.03
CA PHE A 28 -13.15 5.62 0.99
C PHE A 28 -13.07 4.16 0.56
N LYS A 29 -13.03 3.92 -0.75
CA LYS A 29 -12.91 2.59 -1.32
C LYS A 29 -11.46 2.12 -1.23
N GLN A 30 -11.25 0.80 -1.19
CA GLN A 30 -9.90 0.19 -1.20
C GLN A 30 -9.02 0.70 -2.35
N GLU A 31 -9.62 0.96 -3.52
CA GLU A 31 -8.95 1.49 -4.70
C GLU A 31 -8.33 2.87 -4.48
N ASP A 32 -8.98 3.72 -3.68
CA ASP A 32 -8.48 5.07 -3.36
C ASP A 32 -7.18 4.97 -2.55
N TYR A 33 -7.11 4.03 -1.61
CA TYR A 33 -5.90 3.77 -0.81
C TYR A 33 -4.74 3.21 -1.63
N ILE A 34 -5.03 2.32 -2.56
CA ILE A 34 -4.03 1.77 -3.47
C ILE A 34 -3.46 2.88 -4.35
N THR A 35 -4.33 3.73 -4.88
CA THR A 35 -3.94 4.84 -5.76
C THR A 35 -3.11 5.88 -5.01
N ASP A 36 -3.52 6.26 -3.80
CA ASP A 36 -2.78 7.22 -2.97
C ASP A 36 -1.41 6.66 -2.53
N ALA A 37 -1.36 5.39 -2.10
CA ALA A 37 -0.11 4.72 -1.75
C ALA A 37 0.87 4.66 -2.94
N TRP A 38 0.36 4.36 -4.14
CA TRP A 38 1.15 4.32 -5.37
C TRP A 38 1.72 5.70 -5.72
N ASN A 39 0.87 6.73 -5.72
CA ASN A 39 1.30 8.10 -6.02
C ASN A 39 2.34 8.60 -5.01
N LYS A 40 2.17 8.32 -3.72
CA LYS A 40 3.17 8.64 -2.68
C LYS A 40 4.49 7.93 -2.92
N ALA A 41 4.46 6.67 -3.33
CA ALA A 41 5.67 5.92 -3.61
C ALA A 41 6.44 6.46 -4.84
N ILE A 42 5.72 6.93 -5.86
CA ILE A 42 6.32 7.63 -7.01
C ILE A 42 6.96 8.95 -6.55
N VAL A 43 6.22 9.78 -5.82
CA VAL A 43 6.70 11.09 -5.32
C VAL A 43 7.93 10.93 -4.43
N ASN A 44 7.98 9.85 -3.62
CA ASN A 44 9.13 9.54 -2.77
C ASN A 44 10.31 8.90 -3.53
N GLY A 45 10.19 8.67 -4.84
CA GLY A 45 11.23 8.04 -5.65
C GLY A 45 11.49 6.57 -5.33
N VAL A 46 10.55 5.89 -4.67
CA VAL A 46 10.69 4.48 -4.25
C VAL A 46 10.36 3.53 -5.40
N VAL A 47 9.41 3.91 -6.26
CA VAL A 47 8.98 3.14 -7.43
C VAL A 47 9.01 4.01 -8.67
N ASN A 48 9.12 3.36 -9.82
CA ASN A 48 9.00 4.01 -11.12
C ASN A 48 7.56 3.88 -11.64
N ALA A 49 6.93 4.99 -12.00
CA ALA A 49 5.58 5.05 -12.53
C ALA A 49 5.41 4.20 -13.80
N ASP A 50 6.43 4.17 -14.66
CA ASP A 50 6.43 3.42 -15.92
C ASP A 50 6.53 1.90 -15.74
N GLN A 51 6.73 1.44 -14.50
CA GLN A 51 7.00 0.04 -14.17
C GLN A 51 6.00 -0.51 -13.17
N GLN A 52 4.76 0.01 -13.15
CA GLN A 52 3.74 -0.43 -12.20
C GLN A 52 3.50 -1.94 -12.22
N GLU A 53 3.59 -2.57 -13.39
CA GLU A 53 3.48 -4.03 -13.54
C GLU A 53 4.52 -4.83 -12.75
N ASN A 54 5.66 -4.25 -12.41
CA ASN A 54 6.71 -4.90 -11.61
C ASN A 54 6.38 -4.91 -10.11
N TYR A 55 5.33 -4.21 -9.69
CA TYR A 55 4.94 -4.08 -8.29
C TYR A 55 3.58 -4.70 -8.02
N LYS A 56 3.43 -5.24 -6.82
CA LYS A 56 2.17 -5.71 -6.25
C LYS A 56 1.82 -4.77 -5.10
N ILE A 57 0.60 -4.26 -5.10
CA ILE A 57 0.09 -3.40 -4.02
C ILE A 57 -0.92 -4.23 -3.23
N GLU A 58 -0.72 -4.33 -1.92
CA GLU A 58 -1.57 -5.11 -1.03
C GLU A 58 -2.06 -4.25 0.13
N ILE A 59 -3.34 -4.41 0.46
CA ILE A 59 -3.93 -3.86 1.68
C ILE A 59 -4.03 -4.99 2.69
N PHE A 60 -3.56 -4.75 3.92
CA PHE A 60 -3.75 -5.67 5.02
C PHE A 60 -4.22 -4.93 6.27
N GLU A 61 -5.09 -5.61 7.02
CA GLU A 61 -5.54 -5.14 8.31
C GLU A 61 -4.57 -5.59 9.37
N ASN A 62 -4.19 -4.67 10.25
CA ASN A 62 -3.52 -5.04 11.49
C ASN A 62 -4.63 -5.51 12.44
N THR A 63 -5.20 -6.69 12.21
CA THR A 63 -6.08 -7.31 13.20
C THR A 63 -5.22 -7.57 14.45
N PRO A 64 -5.53 -6.97 15.61
CA PRO A 64 -4.92 -7.43 16.83
C PRO A 64 -5.35 -8.88 16.97
N THR A 65 -4.40 -9.80 16.84
CA THR A 65 -4.65 -11.21 17.09
C THR A 65 -4.90 -11.30 18.60
N ASN A 66 -6.17 -11.19 19.01
CA ASN A 66 -6.58 -11.55 20.35
C ASN A 66 -6.27 -13.05 20.49
N LYS A 67 -5.23 -13.33 21.28
CA LYS A 67 -4.87 -14.67 21.70
C LYS A 67 -5.27 -14.83 23.17
#